data_AF-A0A1H2IZH7-F1
#
_entry.id   AF-A0A1H2IZH7-F1
#
_cell.length_a   1.000
_cell.length_b   1.000
_cell.length_c   1.000
_cell.angle_alpha   90.00
_cell.angle_beta   90.00
_cell.angle_gamma   90.00
#
_symmetry.space_group_name_H-M   'P 1'
#
loop_
_entity.id
_entity.type
_entity.pdbx_description
1 polymer ?
#
loop_
_entity_poly.entity_id
_entity_poly.type
_entity_poly.pdbx_seq_one_letter_code
_entity_poly.pdbx_strand_id
1 'polypeptide(L)'
;MTDPLDDELRRRLTGLSADLDGVSLPGPSAARRRAAKRTRHQVTGGVLAGVAVVAGGVFAVGPSDLTATPEPAPPASLSTLNPEPTTTPPELDAALFTPADVAGDTGIEWTAASEPGPEIACDPAATIDTMSSILDRAQVGFAAEVGEVRQDLVRFADGGSATGVADTLVTCLDEESADDGVPYVSDTLALTGVGDEGWLTRYYLDPADQQATVAVVAIVRSGDVVSVTVQTETTADTVGDVELDLAVPAAAAARLCDVLFGTTCVAEPGTEDLAGADLQPESSADAPEGDPTGDPTGEPSDGPAEEAPDDEPTTPAEELLELADDPFLTEADVAAIGTATGFVRQPEMDVDFGSAPCLQDPMGFGAVTVAGLGYNHDLDASLYEWVGQLPDADSAFQVVAAHTSLPDVCGEVDADREQTVGEPVAVEVEGADDAVAWTVESVPTADNPGSETSFAGLGVARVGNLVVAVAFNAMGDPSGGDWPGVATGLLASAVARVAG
;
A
#
# COMPACT_ATOMS: atom_id res chain seq x y z
N MET A 1 -38.11 -49.53 20.47
CA MET A 1 -37.90 -49.70 19.02
C MET A 1 -37.32 -48.38 18.55
N THR A 2 -35.99 -48.31 18.47
CA THR A 2 -35.28 -47.17 17.90
C THR A 2 -35.51 -47.14 16.39
N ASP A 3 -35.73 -45.95 15.86
CA ASP A 3 -36.18 -45.72 14.49
C ASP A 3 -35.04 -46.10 13.51
N PRO A 4 -35.27 -46.93 12.49
CA PRO A 4 -34.25 -47.29 11.50
C PRO A 4 -33.61 -46.07 10.80
N LEU A 5 -34.29 -44.91 10.83
CA LEU A 5 -33.74 -43.65 10.34
C LEU A 5 -32.58 -43.14 11.19
N ASP A 6 -32.66 -43.27 12.52
CA ASP A 6 -31.63 -42.78 13.45
C ASP A 6 -30.34 -43.60 13.36
N ASP A 7 -30.47 -44.91 13.11
CA ASP A 7 -29.32 -45.80 12.95
C ASP A 7 -28.60 -45.58 11.61
N GLU A 8 -29.34 -45.25 10.54
CA GLU A 8 -28.77 -44.87 9.25
C GLU A 8 -28.09 -43.50 9.33
N LEU A 9 -28.70 -42.54 10.04
CA LEU A 9 -28.13 -41.21 10.21
C LEU A 9 -26.84 -41.26 11.05
N ARG A 10 -26.82 -42.04 12.14
CA ARG A 10 -25.59 -42.31 12.91
C ARG A 10 -24.51 -42.95 12.05
N ARG A 11 -24.86 -43.96 11.25
CA ARG A 11 -23.89 -44.63 10.38
C ARG A 11 -23.28 -43.69 9.34
N ARG A 12 -24.08 -42.77 8.77
CA ARG A 12 -23.59 -41.75 7.84
C ARG A 12 -22.71 -40.70 8.53
N LEU A 13 -23.09 -40.25 9.73
CA LEU A 13 -22.30 -39.27 10.48
C LEU A 13 -20.96 -39.84 10.96
N THR A 14 -20.92 -41.10 11.40
CA THR A 14 -19.66 -41.77 11.75
C THR A 14 -18.79 -42.05 10.52
N GLY A 15 -19.38 -42.32 9.36
CA GLY A 15 -18.63 -42.40 8.10
C GLY A 15 -18.01 -41.06 7.69
N LEU A 16 -18.78 -39.97 7.80
CA LEU A 16 -18.30 -38.62 7.50
C LEU A 16 -17.23 -38.12 8.49
N SER A 17 -17.31 -38.49 9.78
CA SER A 17 -16.27 -38.09 10.74
C SER A 17 -14.96 -38.85 10.49
N ALA A 18 -15.03 -40.11 10.08
CA ALA A 18 -13.85 -40.92 9.78
C ALA A 18 -13.13 -40.45 8.49
N ASP A 19 -13.87 -39.89 7.52
CA ASP A 19 -13.28 -39.28 6.31
C ASP A 19 -12.68 -37.89 6.57
N LEU A 20 -13.00 -37.25 7.70
CA LEU A 20 -12.46 -35.94 8.10
C LEU A 20 -11.26 -36.03 9.06
N ASP A 21 -11.06 -37.18 9.71
CA ASP A 21 -9.86 -37.48 10.51
C ASP A 21 -8.64 -37.70 9.59
N GLY A 22 -8.08 -36.60 9.09
CA GLY A 22 -6.91 -36.59 8.20
C GLY A 22 -6.87 -35.45 7.19
N VAL A 23 -7.99 -34.71 7.04
CA VAL A 23 -8.04 -33.51 6.19
C VAL A 23 -7.74 -32.30 7.06
N SER A 24 -6.48 -31.85 7.04
CA SER A 24 -6.15 -30.52 7.54
C SER A 24 -6.87 -29.50 6.67
N LEU A 25 -7.90 -28.85 7.22
CA LEU A 25 -8.49 -27.69 6.56
C LEU A 25 -7.39 -26.62 6.49
N PRO A 26 -7.10 -26.07 5.30
CA PRO A 26 -6.06 -25.08 5.19
C PRO A 26 -6.47 -23.87 6.04
N GLY A 27 -5.52 -23.34 6.80
CA GLY A 27 -5.77 -22.39 7.88
C GLY A 27 -6.46 -21.09 7.42
N PRO A 28 -6.74 -20.16 8.35
CA PRO A 28 -7.43 -18.90 8.07
C PRO A 28 -6.84 -18.12 6.88
N SER A 29 -5.52 -18.22 6.65
CA SER A 29 -4.82 -17.63 5.50
C SER A 29 -5.29 -18.17 4.15
N ALA A 30 -5.64 -19.45 4.03
CA ALA A 30 -6.12 -20.04 2.77
C ALA A 30 -7.60 -19.71 2.49
N ALA A 31 -8.39 -19.45 3.54
CA ALA A 31 -9.74 -18.89 3.38
C ALA A 31 -9.67 -17.45 2.86
N ARG A 32 -8.75 -16.63 3.39
CA ARG A 32 -8.47 -15.26 2.92
C ARG A 32 -8.04 -15.24 1.44
N ARG A 33 -7.13 -16.15 1.03
CA ARG A 33 -6.69 -16.28 -0.38
C ARG A 33 -7.82 -16.63 -1.36
N ARG A 34 -8.83 -17.41 -0.95
CA ARG A 34 -9.97 -17.76 -1.84
C ARG A 34 -10.95 -16.60 -2.03
N ALA A 35 -11.07 -15.69 -1.06
CA ALA A 35 -11.91 -14.51 -1.17
C ALA A 35 -11.32 -13.52 -2.19
N ALA A 36 -10.01 -13.25 -2.13
CA ALA A 36 -9.30 -12.40 -3.09
C ALA A 36 -9.35 -12.91 -4.54
N LYS A 37 -9.38 -14.25 -4.75
CA LYS A 37 -9.42 -14.84 -6.10
C LYS A 37 -10.73 -14.59 -6.87
N ARG A 38 -11.84 -14.21 -6.21
CA ARG A 38 -13.12 -13.98 -6.90
C ARG A 38 -13.26 -12.59 -7.51
N THR A 39 -12.57 -11.57 -6.98
CA THR A 39 -12.69 -10.19 -7.44
C THR A 39 -11.92 -9.95 -8.76
N ARG A 40 -10.75 -10.60 -8.93
CA ARG A 40 -9.89 -10.41 -10.13
C ARG A 40 -10.50 -10.87 -11.46
N HIS A 41 -11.32 -11.92 -11.48
CA HIS A 41 -11.90 -12.44 -12.74
C HIS A 41 -13.04 -11.59 -13.31
N GLN A 42 -13.50 -10.53 -12.63
CA GLN A 42 -14.49 -9.61 -13.17
C GLN A 42 -13.88 -8.43 -13.95
N VAL A 43 -12.60 -8.13 -13.76
CA VAL A 43 -11.96 -6.89 -14.26
C VAL A 43 -11.37 -7.03 -15.67
N THR A 44 -10.94 -8.22 -16.09
CA THR A 44 -10.20 -8.40 -17.35
C THR A 44 -11.06 -8.40 -18.63
N GLY A 45 -12.36 -8.09 -18.53
CA GLY A 45 -13.36 -8.42 -19.55
C GLY A 45 -13.58 -7.43 -20.70
N GLY A 46 -13.16 -6.17 -20.63
CA GLY A 46 -13.46 -5.29 -21.76
C GLY A 46 -13.03 -3.84 -21.68
N VAL A 47 -11.91 -3.51 -22.31
CA VAL A 47 -11.70 -2.16 -22.89
C VAL A 47 -10.88 -2.29 -24.18
N LEU A 48 -11.55 -2.20 -25.32
CA LEU A 48 -10.94 -1.82 -26.60
C LEU A 48 -11.95 -0.97 -27.38
N ALA A 49 -11.84 0.36 -27.29
CA ALA A 49 -11.89 1.29 -28.43
C ALA A 49 -12.11 2.76 -28.02
N GLY A 50 -11.13 3.61 -28.37
CA GLY A 50 -11.39 4.81 -29.18
C GLY A 50 -11.57 6.15 -28.47
N VAL A 51 -10.47 6.88 -28.28
CA VAL A 51 -10.49 8.32 -27.96
C VAL A 51 -10.46 9.14 -29.25
N ALA A 52 -11.43 10.04 -29.44
CA ALA A 52 -11.41 11.10 -30.44
C ALA A 52 -11.58 12.47 -29.75
N VAL A 53 -10.57 13.32 -29.92
CA VAL A 53 -10.45 14.67 -29.35
C VAL A 53 -11.46 15.64 -29.98
N VAL A 54 -12.18 16.39 -29.15
CA VAL A 54 -12.85 17.64 -29.57
C VAL A 54 -12.57 18.74 -28.55
N ALA A 55 -11.96 19.83 -29.05
CA ALA A 55 -11.68 21.06 -28.34
C ALA A 55 -12.75 22.13 -28.64
N GLY A 56 -13.10 22.93 -27.63
CA GLY A 56 -13.89 24.18 -27.73
C GLY A 56 -14.86 24.32 -26.55
N GLY A 57 -15.03 25.44 -25.87
CA GLY A 57 -14.53 26.80 -25.99
C GLY A 57 -15.30 27.63 -24.94
N VAL A 58 -14.57 28.43 -24.15
CA VAL A 58 -15.11 29.22 -23.03
C VAL A 58 -15.95 30.40 -23.54
N PHE A 59 -17.19 30.53 -23.06
CA PHE A 59 -17.98 31.76 -23.17
C PHE A 59 -18.21 32.37 -21.78
N ALA A 60 -17.62 33.55 -21.60
CA ALA A 60 -17.80 34.41 -20.44
C ALA A 60 -19.15 35.16 -20.50
N VAL A 61 -19.90 35.15 -19.39
CA VAL A 61 -20.98 36.10 -19.13
C VAL A 61 -20.94 36.53 -17.66
N GLY A 62 -20.74 37.82 -17.45
CA GLY A 62 -21.19 38.59 -16.29
C GLY A 62 -21.53 40.01 -16.76
N PRO A 63 -22.03 40.94 -15.93
CA PRO A 63 -22.37 40.86 -14.50
C PRO A 63 -23.73 41.51 -14.16
N SER A 64 -24.12 41.57 -12.88
CA SER A 64 -24.85 42.73 -12.32
C SER A 64 -24.75 42.80 -10.79
N ASP A 65 -24.09 43.88 -10.34
CA ASP A 65 -24.27 44.68 -9.13
C ASP A 65 -25.01 44.11 -7.91
N LEU A 66 -24.27 43.90 -6.81
CA LEU A 66 -24.79 44.01 -5.44
C LEU A 66 -23.82 44.78 -4.54
N THR A 67 -24.22 46.01 -4.23
CA THR A 67 -24.19 46.70 -2.92
C THR A 67 -22.95 46.61 -2.00
N ALA A 68 -22.31 47.78 -1.88
CA ALA A 68 -21.47 48.33 -0.80
C ALA A 68 -21.31 47.52 0.51
N THR A 69 -20.09 47.05 0.74
CA THR A 69 -19.55 46.57 2.02
C THR A 69 -18.48 47.57 2.52
N PRO A 70 -18.31 47.79 3.85
CA PRO A 70 -17.50 48.90 4.38
C PRO A 70 -16.01 48.75 4.08
N GLU A 71 -15.34 49.91 3.95
CA GLU A 71 -13.90 50.04 3.68
C GLU A 71 -13.06 49.31 4.76
N PRO A 72 -12.19 48.35 4.39
CA PRO A 72 -11.31 47.66 5.34
C PRO A 72 -10.24 48.63 5.88
N ALA A 73 -9.92 48.49 7.17
CA ALA A 73 -8.80 49.20 7.77
C ALA A 73 -7.47 48.84 7.05
N PRO A 74 -6.51 49.78 6.93
CA PRO A 74 -5.25 49.53 6.25
C PRO A 74 -4.47 48.40 6.94
N PRO A 75 -3.83 47.47 6.19
CA PRO A 75 -3.09 46.38 6.79
C PRO A 75 -1.91 46.93 7.60
N ALA A 76 -1.69 46.34 8.78
CA ALA A 76 -0.45 46.51 9.51
C ALA A 76 0.72 46.15 8.60
N SER A 77 1.77 46.97 8.60
CA SER A 77 2.97 46.75 7.80
C SER A 77 3.60 45.40 8.18
N LEU A 78 3.35 44.38 7.36
CA LEU A 78 4.10 43.14 7.37
C LEU A 78 5.49 43.45 6.85
N SER A 79 6.48 43.15 7.68
CA SER A 79 7.88 43.08 7.31
C SER A 79 8.03 42.34 5.99
N THR A 80 8.80 42.90 5.07
CA THR A 80 9.31 42.22 3.88
C THR A 80 10.06 40.96 4.30
N LEU A 81 9.37 39.81 4.31
CA LEU A 81 10.03 38.51 4.25
C LEU A 81 10.68 38.44 2.87
N ASN A 82 11.99 38.27 2.90
CA ASN A 82 12.79 37.96 1.74
C ASN A 82 12.25 36.62 1.18
N PRO A 83 11.85 36.49 -0.09
CA PRO A 83 11.50 35.18 -0.63
C PRO A 83 12.74 34.29 -0.54
N GLU A 84 12.66 33.21 0.22
CA GLU A 84 13.61 32.12 0.12
C GLU A 84 13.62 31.62 -1.33
N PRO A 85 14.79 31.29 -1.90
CA PRO A 85 14.84 30.71 -3.23
C PRO A 85 14.07 29.40 -3.21
N THR A 86 12.96 29.34 -3.93
CA THR A 86 12.26 28.09 -4.23
C THR A 86 13.18 27.25 -5.12
N THR A 87 13.95 26.35 -4.52
CA THR A 87 14.68 25.33 -5.26
C THR A 87 13.66 24.36 -5.82
N THR A 88 13.45 24.38 -7.14
CA THR A 88 12.72 23.33 -7.84
C THR A 88 13.36 21.99 -7.48
N PRO A 89 12.59 20.97 -7.08
CA PRO A 89 13.13 19.64 -6.82
C PRO A 89 13.91 19.14 -8.04
N PRO A 90 15.05 18.48 -7.87
CA PRO A 90 15.76 17.86 -8.99
C PRO A 90 14.86 16.81 -9.68
N GLU A 91 14.88 16.83 -11.01
CA GLU A 91 14.15 15.90 -11.89
C GLU A 91 14.71 14.48 -11.73
N LEU A 92 13.85 13.47 -11.67
CA LEU A 92 14.25 12.07 -11.49
C LEU A 92 15.18 11.57 -12.61
N ASP A 93 15.04 12.08 -13.84
CA ASP A 93 15.86 11.69 -14.98
C ASP A 93 17.37 11.87 -14.75
N ALA A 94 17.76 12.87 -13.96
CA ALA A 94 19.17 13.11 -13.64
C ALA A 94 19.79 12.00 -12.77
N ALA A 95 18.95 11.32 -11.99
CA ALA A 95 19.32 10.26 -11.07
C ALA A 95 19.31 8.86 -11.70
N LEU A 96 18.77 8.71 -12.93
CA LEU A 96 18.80 7.45 -13.67
C LEU A 96 20.23 7.00 -13.95
N PHE A 97 20.43 5.67 -13.96
CA PHE A 97 21.69 5.01 -14.31
C PHE A 97 22.35 5.59 -15.56
N THR A 98 23.67 5.52 -15.55
CA THR A 98 24.51 5.63 -16.73
C THR A 98 25.14 4.28 -17.06
N PRO A 99 25.65 4.08 -18.29
CA PRO A 99 26.38 2.85 -18.63
C PRO A 99 27.55 2.52 -17.68
N ALA A 100 28.17 3.55 -17.08
CA ALA A 100 29.27 3.36 -16.13
C ALA A 100 28.79 2.78 -14.79
N ASP A 101 27.58 3.14 -14.35
CA ASP A 101 27.00 2.67 -13.10
C ASP A 101 26.68 1.18 -13.20
N VAL A 102 26.19 0.72 -14.35
CA VAL A 102 25.89 -0.70 -14.62
C VAL A 102 27.16 -1.53 -14.88
N ALA A 103 28.17 -0.95 -15.53
CA ALA A 103 29.42 -1.65 -15.80
C ALA A 103 30.21 -1.98 -14.53
N GLY A 104 30.17 -1.09 -13.53
CA GLY A 104 31.00 -1.19 -12.33
C GLY A 104 32.47 -1.44 -12.67
N ASP A 105 33.09 -2.40 -11.97
CA ASP A 105 34.48 -2.82 -12.19
C ASP A 105 34.63 -3.99 -13.19
N THR A 106 33.53 -4.48 -13.76
CA THR A 106 33.53 -5.67 -14.63
C THR A 106 34.21 -5.43 -15.99
N GLY A 107 34.24 -4.16 -16.43
CA GLY A 107 34.74 -3.77 -17.75
C GLY A 107 33.82 -4.18 -18.91
N ILE A 108 32.59 -4.64 -18.62
CA ILE A 108 31.57 -4.95 -19.62
C ILE A 108 31.03 -3.65 -20.22
N GLU A 109 30.93 -3.58 -21.54
CA GLU A 109 30.38 -2.43 -22.25
C GLU A 109 28.86 -2.55 -22.34
N TRP A 110 28.15 -1.70 -21.59
CA TRP A 110 26.69 -1.60 -21.61
C TRP A 110 26.24 -0.52 -22.59
N THR A 111 25.23 -0.84 -23.40
CA THR A 111 24.64 0.12 -24.36
C THR A 111 23.22 0.46 -23.95
N ALA A 112 22.85 1.75 -24.01
CA ALA A 112 21.48 2.17 -23.77
C ALA A 112 20.52 1.45 -24.74
N ALA A 113 19.51 0.81 -24.20
CA ALA A 113 18.47 0.14 -24.97
C ALA A 113 17.48 1.18 -25.53
N SER A 114 16.91 0.90 -26.70
CA SER A 114 15.89 1.77 -27.31
C SER A 114 14.53 1.67 -26.62
N GLU A 115 14.29 0.56 -25.94
CA GLU A 115 13.14 0.31 -25.07
C GLU A 115 13.67 0.05 -23.65
N PRO A 116 12.98 0.52 -22.61
CA PRO A 116 13.43 0.39 -21.23
C PRO A 116 13.30 -1.06 -20.76
N GLY A 117 14.29 -1.87 -21.12
CA GLY A 117 14.70 -3.11 -20.47
C GLY A 117 13.69 -4.26 -20.44
N PRO A 118 14.08 -5.38 -19.80
CA PRO A 118 13.61 -6.70 -20.20
C PRO A 118 12.16 -6.97 -19.81
N GLU A 119 11.44 -7.66 -20.69
CA GLU A 119 10.11 -8.19 -20.39
C GLU A 119 10.23 -9.40 -19.44
N ILE A 120 9.71 -9.26 -18.21
CA ILE A 120 9.67 -10.31 -17.19
C ILE A 120 8.23 -10.62 -16.80
N ALA A 121 7.97 -11.85 -16.34
CA ALA A 121 6.61 -12.32 -16.05
C ALA A 121 5.89 -11.48 -14.97
N CYS A 122 6.58 -11.17 -13.86
CA CYS A 122 6.07 -10.34 -12.78
C CYS A 122 6.84 -9.03 -12.73
N ASP A 123 6.54 -8.14 -13.67
CA ASP A 123 7.19 -6.85 -13.79
C ASP A 123 6.61 -5.81 -12.80
N PRO A 124 7.41 -5.27 -11.85
CA PRO A 124 6.95 -4.20 -10.97
C PRO A 124 6.53 -2.92 -11.70
N ALA A 125 7.07 -2.66 -12.91
CA ALA A 125 6.70 -1.49 -13.71
C ALA A 125 5.20 -1.44 -14.00
N ALA A 126 4.58 -2.58 -14.30
CA ALA A 126 3.14 -2.66 -14.54
C ALA A 126 2.32 -2.31 -13.29
N THR A 127 2.82 -2.65 -12.11
CA THR A 127 2.18 -2.29 -10.84
C THR A 127 2.32 -0.80 -10.59
N ILE A 128 3.53 -0.26 -10.76
CA ILE A 128 3.85 1.17 -10.64
C ILE A 128 2.89 1.97 -11.53
N ASP A 129 2.70 1.57 -12.80
CA ASP A 129 1.78 2.26 -13.71
C ASP A 129 0.33 2.38 -13.24
N THR A 130 -0.09 1.55 -12.28
CA THR A 130 -1.45 1.58 -11.72
C THR A 130 -1.57 2.33 -10.39
N MET A 131 -0.46 2.75 -9.80
CA MET A 131 -0.47 3.43 -8.50
C MET A 131 -0.87 4.90 -8.67
N SER A 132 -1.95 5.31 -7.98
CA SER A 132 -2.47 6.68 -8.04
C SER A 132 -1.63 7.71 -7.26
N SER A 133 -0.70 7.25 -6.41
CA SER A 133 0.13 8.08 -5.52
C SER A 133 1.45 8.55 -6.12
N ILE A 134 1.69 8.28 -7.41
CA ILE A 134 2.94 8.64 -8.10
C ILE A 134 2.90 10.12 -8.50
N LEU A 135 3.91 10.86 -8.05
CA LEU A 135 4.12 12.26 -8.43
C LEU A 135 4.99 12.40 -9.68
N ASP A 136 5.99 11.54 -9.82
CA ASP A 136 6.99 11.60 -10.89
C ASP A 136 7.56 10.20 -11.16
N ARG A 137 7.95 9.95 -12.42
CA ARG A 137 8.55 8.68 -12.84
C ARG A 137 9.59 8.90 -13.94
N ALA A 138 10.71 8.21 -13.81
CA ALA A 138 11.77 8.17 -14.82
C ALA A 138 12.24 6.72 -15.01
N GLN A 139 12.67 6.35 -16.22
CA GLN A 139 13.14 5.00 -16.51
C GLN A 139 14.28 4.96 -17.54
N VAL A 140 15.16 3.97 -17.41
CA VAL A 140 16.24 3.70 -18.37
C VAL A 140 16.51 2.20 -18.48
N GLY A 141 16.91 1.74 -19.66
CA GLY A 141 17.34 0.37 -19.92
C GLY A 141 18.71 0.31 -20.59
N PHE A 142 19.47 -0.74 -20.28
CA PHE A 142 20.77 -1.06 -20.86
C PHE A 142 20.83 -2.54 -21.25
N ALA A 143 21.56 -2.85 -22.30
CA ALA A 143 21.80 -4.21 -22.76
C ALA A 143 23.30 -4.45 -23.02
N ALA A 144 23.73 -5.68 -22.76
CA ALA A 144 25.06 -6.21 -23.04
C ALA A 144 24.95 -7.66 -23.54
N GLU A 145 26.06 -8.29 -23.93
CA GLU A 145 26.05 -9.71 -24.33
C GLU A 145 25.65 -10.66 -23.18
N VAL A 146 25.81 -10.20 -21.93
CA VAL A 146 25.56 -10.99 -20.72
C VAL A 146 24.14 -10.84 -20.18
N GLY A 147 23.35 -9.88 -20.68
CA GLY A 147 22.02 -9.62 -20.13
C GLY A 147 21.50 -8.21 -20.38
N GLU A 148 20.43 -7.90 -19.68
CA GLU A 148 19.76 -6.59 -19.72
C GLU A 148 19.56 -6.08 -18.30
N VAL A 149 19.62 -4.76 -18.12
CA VAL A 149 19.36 -4.08 -16.86
C VAL A 149 18.42 -2.90 -17.11
N ARG A 150 17.39 -2.77 -16.28
CA ARG A 150 16.47 -1.64 -16.24
C ARG A 150 16.50 -0.99 -14.87
N GLN A 151 16.30 0.32 -14.84
CA GLN A 151 15.95 1.06 -13.63
C GLN A 151 14.68 1.87 -13.86
N ASP A 152 13.78 1.79 -12.90
CA ASP A 152 12.63 2.68 -12.71
C ASP A 152 12.87 3.50 -11.44
N LEU A 153 12.74 4.81 -11.55
CA LEU A 153 12.67 5.72 -10.40
C LEU A 153 11.25 6.25 -10.29
N VAL A 154 10.68 6.15 -9.09
CA VAL A 154 9.30 6.57 -8.82
C VAL A 154 9.29 7.44 -7.57
N ARG A 155 8.76 8.66 -7.68
CA ARG A 155 8.54 9.56 -6.54
C ARG A 155 7.09 9.47 -6.10
N PHE A 156 6.87 9.27 -4.81
CA PHE A 156 5.53 9.15 -4.22
C PHE A 156 5.13 10.42 -3.47
N ALA A 157 3.82 10.69 -3.41
CA ALA A 157 3.28 11.87 -2.73
C ALA A 157 3.53 11.86 -1.22
N ASP A 158 3.46 10.70 -0.58
CA ASP A 158 3.58 10.55 0.88
C ASP A 158 4.26 9.22 1.25
N GLY A 159 5.58 9.18 1.19
CA GLY A 159 6.39 8.08 1.76
C GLY A 159 6.09 6.70 1.18
N GLY A 160 5.61 6.62 -0.06
CA GLY A 160 5.16 5.39 -0.72
C GLY A 160 6.08 4.20 -0.43
N SER A 161 5.48 3.06 -0.11
CA SER A 161 6.23 1.96 0.47
C SER A 161 6.86 1.13 -0.65
N ALA A 162 8.19 1.09 -0.66
CA ALA A 162 8.91 0.07 -1.42
C ALA A 162 8.43 -1.34 -1.02
N THR A 163 7.96 -1.51 0.22
CA THR A 163 7.21 -2.68 0.69
C THR A 163 6.00 -3.02 -0.17
N GLY A 164 5.15 -2.05 -0.53
CA GLY A 164 3.96 -2.31 -1.35
C GLY A 164 4.31 -2.77 -2.77
N VAL A 165 5.39 -2.23 -3.34
CA VAL A 165 5.93 -2.70 -4.62
C VAL A 165 6.47 -4.14 -4.49
N ALA A 166 7.21 -4.42 -3.41
CA ALA A 166 7.77 -5.74 -3.14
C ALA A 166 6.69 -6.81 -2.88
N ASP A 167 5.67 -6.49 -2.09
CA ASP A 167 4.54 -7.38 -1.79
C ASP A 167 3.73 -7.71 -3.04
N THR A 168 3.56 -6.73 -3.93
CA THR A 168 2.88 -6.97 -5.21
C THR A 168 3.67 -7.89 -6.11
N LEU A 169 5.00 -7.72 -6.18
CA LEU A 169 5.89 -8.63 -6.89
C LEU A 169 5.77 -10.06 -6.35
N VAL A 170 5.88 -10.24 -5.03
CA VAL A 170 5.75 -11.56 -4.39
C VAL A 170 4.39 -12.18 -4.66
N THR A 171 3.32 -11.39 -4.57
CA THR A 171 1.95 -11.85 -4.86
C THR A 171 1.81 -12.32 -6.31
N CYS A 172 2.36 -11.58 -7.27
CA CYS A 172 2.37 -12.00 -8.68
C CYS A 172 3.11 -13.32 -8.85
N LEU A 173 4.30 -13.46 -8.27
CA LEU A 173 5.12 -14.67 -8.38
C LEU A 173 4.41 -15.89 -7.77
N ASP A 174 3.75 -15.72 -6.63
CA ASP A 174 2.93 -16.75 -6.00
C ASP A 174 1.74 -17.18 -6.89
N GLU A 175 1.12 -16.24 -7.60
CA GLU A 175 0.00 -16.51 -8.50
C GLU A 175 0.43 -17.22 -9.78
N GLU A 176 1.47 -16.74 -10.44
CA GLU A 176 2.01 -17.33 -11.67
C GLU A 176 2.56 -18.74 -11.42
N SER A 177 3.24 -18.94 -10.28
CA SER A 177 3.81 -20.25 -9.92
C SER A 177 2.79 -21.30 -9.48
N ALA A 178 1.52 -20.93 -9.23
CA ALA A 178 0.54 -21.81 -8.61
C ALA A 178 0.16 -23.05 -9.44
N ASP A 179 0.22 -22.95 -10.78
CA ASP A 179 -0.24 -24.01 -11.67
C ASP A 179 0.88 -24.99 -12.04
N ASP A 180 2.01 -24.48 -12.52
CA ASP A 180 3.11 -25.30 -13.07
C ASP A 180 4.43 -25.19 -12.27
N GLY A 181 4.45 -24.43 -11.16
CA GLY A 181 5.64 -24.21 -10.33
C GLY A 181 6.68 -23.25 -10.96
N VAL A 182 6.29 -22.52 -12.01
CA VAL A 182 7.10 -21.50 -12.69
C VAL A 182 6.33 -20.18 -12.74
N PRO A 183 6.98 -19.02 -12.52
CA PRO A 183 8.40 -18.84 -12.21
C PRO A 183 8.78 -19.42 -10.84
N TYR A 184 10.00 -19.97 -10.74
CA TYR A 184 10.54 -20.52 -9.51
C TYR A 184 11.32 -19.44 -8.75
N VAL A 185 10.80 -19.01 -7.61
CA VAL A 185 11.47 -18.05 -6.72
C VAL A 185 12.58 -18.75 -5.97
N SER A 186 13.82 -18.30 -6.15
CA SER A 186 14.97 -18.86 -5.45
C SER A 186 15.33 -18.08 -4.20
N ASP A 187 15.20 -16.76 -4.24
CA ASP A 187 15.62 -15.87 -3.15
C ASP A 187 14.62 -14.73 -2.97
N THR A 188 14.32 -14.42 -1.70
CA THR A 188 13.57 -13.24 -1.28
C THR A 188 14.24 -12.71 -0.01
N LEU A 189 15.00 -11.62 -0.16
CA LEU A 189 15.94 -11.13 0.83
C LEU A 189 15.70 -9.66 1.13
N ALA A 190 16.02 -9.24 2.37
CA ALA A 190 16.17 -7.83 2.69
C ALA A 190 17.53 -7.38 2.18
N LEU A 191 17.57 -6.25 1.46
CA LEU A 191 18.81 -5.62 1.04
C LEU A 191 19.23 -4.59 2.10
N THR A 192 20.36 -4.82 2.76
CA THR A 192 20.87 -3.97 3.84
C THR A 192 22.02 -3.10 3.34
N GLY A 193 22.25 -1.96 4.00
CA GLY A 193 23.34 -1.04 3.66
C GLY A 193 23.14 -0.26 2.35
N VAL A 194 21.93 -0.27 1.79
CA VAL A 194 21.56 0.41 0.54
C VAL A 194 20.21 1.13 0.72
N GLY A 195 20.21 2.46 0.69
CA GLY A 195 19.01 3.27 0.90
C GLY A 195 18.52 3.26 2.35
N ASP A 196 17.24 3.63 2.54
CA ASP A 196 16.56 3.57 3.83
C ASP A 196 15.98 2.18 4.10
N GLU A 197 15.56 1.48 3.04
CA GLU A 197 15.06 0.10 3.06
C GLU A 197 15.20 -0.51 1.67
N GLY A 198 15.36 -1.84 1.60
CA GLY A 198 15.49 -2.52 0.34
C GLY A 198 15.11 -4.00 0.37
N TRP A 199 14.69 -4.50 -0.79
CA TRP A 199 14.33 -5.89 -1.05
C TRP A 199 15.04 -6.38 -2.30
N LEU A 200 15.36 -7.67 -2.33
CA LEU A 200 15.90 -8.35 -3.49
C LEU A 200 15.19 -9.68 -3.68
N THR A 201 14.65 -9.89 -4.88
CA THR A 201 13.99 -11.13 -5.27
C THR A 201 14.65 -11.68 -6.53
N ARG A 202 15.09 -12.95 -6.48
CA ARG A 202 15.59 -13.69 -7.65
C ARG A 202 14.63 -14.82 -7.99
N TYR A 203 14.25 -14.92 -9.27
CA TYR A 203 13.40 -15.99 -9.75
C TYR A 203 13.74 -16.42 -11.18
N TYR A 204 13.44 -17.68 -11.47
CA TYR A 204 13.72 -18.35 -12.74
C TYR A 204 12.41 -18.52 -13.51
N LEU A 205 12.35 -18.08 -14.77
CA LEU A 205 11.15 -18.34 -15.58
C LEU A 205 10.97 -19.83 -15.87
N ASP A 206 12.06 -20.56 -16.13
CA ASP A 206 12.06 -22.03 -16.19
C ASP A 206 13.44 -22.56 -15.77
N PRO A 207 13.62 -23.08 -14.54
CA PRO A 207 14.91 -23.58 -14.09
C PRO A 207 15.38 -24.85 -14.84
N ALA A 208 14.51 -25.52 -15.60
CA ALA A 208 14.88 -26.67 -16.42
C ALA A 208 15.45 -26.26 -17.80
N ASP A 209 15.14 -25.05 -18.27
CA ASP A 209 15.68 -24.51 -19.52
C ASP A 209 16.89 -23.60 -19.23
N GLN A 210 18.06 -24.03 -19.70
CA GLN A 210 19.31 -23.29 -19.56
C GLN A 210 19.33 -21.98 -20.36
N GLN A 211 18.39 -21.77 -21.27
CA GLN A 211 18.23 -20.53 -22.03
C GLN A 211 17.07 -19.67 -21.51
N ALA A 212 16.33 -20.14 -20.50
CA ALA A 212 15.32 -19.31 -19.87
C ALA A 212 15.96 -18.15 -19.10
N THR A 213 15.17 -17.09 -18.98
CA THR A 213 15.55 -15.89 -18.26
C THR A 213 15.51 -16.12 -16.75
N VAL A 214 16.53 -15.62 -16.06
CA VAL A 214 16.55 -15.40 -14.61
C VAL A 214 16.39 -13.91 -14.39
N ALA A 215 15.43 -13.52 -13.56
CA ALA A 215 15.22 -12.13 -13.19
C ALA A 215 15.70 -11.91 -11.75
N VAL A 216 16.49 -10.85 -11.56
CA VAL A 216 16.86 -10.30 -10.26
C VAL A 216 16.22 -8.92 -10.16
N VAL A 217 15.27 -8.79 -9.24
CA VAL A 217 14.55 -7.55 -9.00
C VAL A 217 14.98 -7.02 -7.65
N ALA A 218 15.53 -5.81 -7.61
CA ALA A 218 15.80 -5.11 -6.36
C ALA A 218 14.97 -3.84 -6.27
N ILE A 219 14.41 -3.58 -5.09
CA ILE A 219 13.55 -2.44 -4.81
C ILE A 219 14.18 -1.72 -3.63
N VAL A 220 14.58 -0.47 -3.79
CA VAL A 220 15.26 0.33 -2.77
C VAL A 220 14.54 1.65 -2.59
N ARG A 221 14.19 2.00 -1.35
CA ARG A 221 13.68 3.35 -1.02
C ARG A 221 14.81 4.25 -0.55
N SER A 222 14.76 5.51 -0.93
CA SER A 222 15.57 6.58 -0.34
C SER A 222 14.72 7.85 -0.30
N GLY A 223 14.36 8.30 0.90
CA GLY A 223 13.41 9.38 1.11
C GLY A 223 12.04 9.06 0.51
N ASP A 224 11.58 9.93 -0.39
CA ASP A 224 10.32 9.85 -1.12
C ASP A 224 10.42 9.13 -2.47
N VAL A 225 11.59 8.59 -2.81
CA VAL A 225 11.84 7.95 -4.10
C VAL A 225 12.15 6.45 -3.93
N VAL A 226 11.49 5.63 -4.74
CA VAL A 226 11.77 4.20 -4.87
C VAL A 226 12.50 3.95 -6.18
N SER A 227 13.65 3.27 -6.09
CA SER A 227 14.40 2.75 -7.22
C SER A 227 14.11 1.26 -7.37
N VAL A 228 13.52 0.87 -8.49
CA VAL A 228 13.37 -0.53 -8.88
C VAL A 228 14.40 -0.85 -9.96
N THR A 229 15.28 -1.81 -9.70
CA THR A 229 16.24 -2.31 -10.69
C THR A 229 15.87 -3.74 -11.07
N VAL A 230 15.77 -4.00 -12.37
CA VAL A 230 15.53 -5.34 -12.93
C VAL A 230 16.73 -5.74 -13.75
N GLN A 231 17.38 -6.83 -13.39
CA GLN A 231 18.47 -7.44 -14.14
C GLN A 231 18.03 -8.81 -14.64
N THR A 232 18.32 -9.10 -15.91
CA THR A 232 18.05 -10.41 -16.48
C THR A 232 19.29 -11.07 -17.04
N GLU A 233 19.43 -12.35 -16.74
CA GLU A 233 20.52 -13.23 -17.17
C GLU A 233 19.93 -14.54 -17.71
N THR A 234 20.76 -15.43 -18.28
CA THR A 234 20.30 -16.77 -18.64
C THR A 234 20.51 -17.74 -17.49
N THR A 235 19.63 -18.74 -17.38
CA THR A 235 19.79 -19.82 -16.38
C THR A 235 21.18 -20.47 -16.47
N ALA A 236 21.75 -20.62 -17.67
CA ALA A 236 23.09 -21.20 -17.81
C ALA A 236 24.19 -20.39 -17.12
N ASP A 237 24.02 -19.08 -17.05
CA ASP A 237 25.00 -18.15 -16.47
C ASP A 237 24.88 -18.07 -14.94
N THR A 238 23.75 -18.50 -14.37
CA THR A 238 23.50 -18.50 -12.91
C THR A 238 23.67 -19.87 -12.24
N VAL A 239 23.95 -20.93 -13.00
CA VAL A 239 24.15 -22.28 -12.45
C VAL A 239 25.45 -22.35 -11.63
N GLY A 240 25.29 -22.56 -10.31
CA GLY A 240 26.37 -22.69 -9.33
C GLY A 240 26.08 -21.85 -8.09
N ASP A 241 26.98 -21.85 -7.11
CA ASP A 241 26.92 -20.89 -5.99
C ASP A 241 27.36 -19.50 -6.48
N VAL A 242 26.59 -18.94 -7.42
CA VAL A 242 26.80 -17.58 -7.95
C VAL A 242 26.23 -16.60 -6.94
N GLU A 243 27.12 -15.80 -6.36
CA GLU A 243 26.80 -14.70 -5.46
C GLU A 243 25.87 -13.70 -6.16
N LEU A 244 24.86 -13.21 -5.43
CA LEU A 244 23.93 -12.20 -5.95
C LEU A 244 24.68 -10.91 -6.28
N ASP A 245 24.39 -10.30 -7.43
CA ASP A 245 24.96 -9.01 -7.79
C ASP A 245 24.30 -7.89 -6.96
N LEU A 246 24.97 -7.50 -5.88
CA LEU A 246 24.56 -6.35 -5.06
C LEU A 246 25.13 -5.03 -5.58
N ALA A 247 26.06 -5.05 -6.55
CA ALA A 247 26.74 -3.86 -7.02
C ALA A 247 25.80 -2.98 -7.85
N VAL A 248 24.95 -3.58 -8.68
CA VAL A 248 23.96 -2.85 -9.49
C VAL A 248 22.96 -2.07 -8.63
N PRO A 249 22.21 -2.68 -7.69
CA PRO A 249 21.29 -1.93 -6.83
C PRO A 249 22.00 -0.93 -5.92
N ALA A 250 23.22 -1.23 -5.44
CA ALA A 250 24.02 -0.28 -4.67
C ALA A 250 24.44 0.93 -5.51
N ALA A 251 24.88 0.75 -6.76
CA ALA A 251 25.20 1.85 -7.67
C ALA A 251 23.96 2.71 -7.98
N ALA A 252 22.79 2.08 -8.11
CA ALA A 252 21.51 2.75 -8.35
C ALA A 252 21.17 3.71 -7.21
N ALA A 253 21.21 3.20 -5.98
CA ALA A 253 20.93 3.97 -4.77
C ALA A 253 21.98 5.05 -4.52
N ALA A 254 23.26 4.74 -4.73
CA ALA A 254 24.34 5.72 -4.57
C ALA A 254 24.14 6.92 -5.49
N ARG A 255 23.79 6.67 -6.76
CA ARG A 255 23.50 7.73 -7.73
C ARG A 255 22.24 8.50 -7.38
N LEU A 256 21.17 7.80 -7.01
CA LEU A 256 19.91 8.41 -6.56
C LEU A 256 20.16 9.42 -5.44
N CYS A 257 20.89 9.00 -4.42
CA CYS A 257 21.13 9.83 -3.24
C CYS A 257 22.10 10.97 -3.49
N ASP A 258 23.15 10.75 -4.29
CA ASP A 258 24.08 11.82 -4.66
C ASP A 258 23.37 12.91 -5.47
N VAL A 259 22.55 12.51 -6.46
CA VAL A 259 21.92 13.46 -7.39
C VAL A 259 20.72 14.18 -6.75
N LEU A 260 19.83 13.46 -6.06
CA LEU A 260 18.59 14.05 -5.56
C LEU A 260 18.73 14.64 -4.16
N PHE A 261 19.53 14.01 -3.29
CA PHE A 261 19.63 14.39 -1.88
C PHE A 261 20.98 15.02 -1.53
N GLY A 262 21.99 14.89 -2.38
CA GLY A 262 23.35 15.37 -2.10
C GLY A 262 24.01 14.63 -0.92
N THR A 263 23.59 13.38 -0.68
CA THR A 263 24.04 12.55 0.45
C THR A 263 24.49 11.18 -0.03
N THR A 264 25.23 10.47 0.83
CA THR A 264 25.55 9.06 0.64
C THR A 264 24.57 8.20 1.44
N CYS A 265 23.82 7.33 0.76
CA CYS A 265 22.90 6.38 1.40
C CYS A 265 23.33 4.91 1.19
N VAL A 266 24.57 4.69 0.76
CA VAL A 266 25.14 3.36 0.55
C VAL A 266 26.34 3.18 1.47
N ALA A 267 26.32 2.11 2.24
CA ALA A 267 27.37 1.69 3.16
C ALA A 267 28.04 0.42 2.62
N GLU A 268 28.01 -0.67 3.38
CA GLU A 268 28.43 -2.01 2.94
C GLU A 268 27.17 -2.79 2.56
N PRO A 269 26.88 -3.01 1.27
CA PRO A 269 25.69 -3.74 0.83
C PRO A 269 25.72 -5.18 1.33
N GLY A 270 24.60 -5.64 1.86
CA GLY A 270 24.43 -7.02 2.34
C GLY A 270 23.01 -7.52 2.10
N THR A 271 22.79 -8.79 2.40
CA THR A 271 21.45 -9.41 2.34
C THR A 271 21.14 -10.15 3.63
N GLU A 272 19.89 -10.07 4.07
CA GLU A 272 19.37 -10.84 5.19
C GLU A 272 18.16 -11.68 4.75
N ASP A 273 18.09 -12.93 5.22
CA ASP A 273 16.97 -13.82 4.91
C ASP A 273 15.68 -13.31 5.56
N LEU A 274 14.69 -12.94 4.74
CA LEU A 274 13.35 -12.56 5.21
C LEU A 274 12.58 -13.77 5.78
N ALA A 275 12.95 -14.99 5.38
CA ALA A 275 12.33 -16.24 5.83
C ALA A 275 12.86 -16.74 7.20
N GLY A 276 13.80 -16.02 7.83
CA GLY A 276 14.60 -16.53 8.95
C GLY A 276 14.03 -16.37 10.37
N ALA A 277 12.87 -15.74 10.58
CA ALA A 277 12.39 -15.47 11.95
C ALA A 277 11.65 -16.64 12.62
N ASP A 278 11.20 -17.67 11.90
CA ASP A 278 10.60 -18.86 12.51
C ASP A 278 10.62 -20.06 11.53
N LEU A 279 10.89 -21.26 12.07
CA LEU A 279 10.81 -22.60 11.44
C LEU A 279 12.09 -23.20 10.82
N GLN A 280 13.10 -23.43 11.64
CA GLN A 280 13.73 -24.77 11.63
C GLN A 280 13.67 -25.38 13.04
N PRO A 281 12.92 -26.47 13.27
CA PRO A 281 13.19 -27.30 14.43
C PRO A 281 14.57 -27.92 14.21
N GLU A 282 15.56 -27.47 14.98
CA GLU A 282 16.88 -28.07 14.97
C GLU A 282 16.74 -29.58 15.21
N SER A 283 16.98 -30.34 14.15
CA SER A 283 17.09 -31.79 14.17
C SER A 283 18.33 -32.16 14.99
N SER A 284 18.16 -32.19 16.30
CA SER A 284 19.09 -32.73 17.26
C SER A 284 19.10 -34.26 17.17
N ALA A 285 19.90 -34.84 16.27
CA ALA A 285 20.33 -36.23 16.37
C ALA A 285 21.50 -36.52 15.41
N ASP A 286 22.73 -36.16 15.80
CA ASP A 286 23.88 -37.07 15.82
C ASP A 286 25.15 -36.27 16.11
N ALA A 287 25.57 -36.26 17.38
CA ALA A 287 26.95 -35.95 17.75
C ALA A 287 27.51 -37.14 18.55
N PRO A 288 28.64 -37.74 18.12
CA PRO A 288 29.31 -38.78 18.87
C PRO A 288 30.05 -38.17 20.06
N GLU A 289 29.93 -38.83 21.22
CA GLU A 289 30.68 -38.52 22.44
C GLU A 289 32.19 -38.56 22.19
N GLY A 290 32.82 -37.39 22.26
CA GLY A 290 34.28 -37.22 22.27
C GLY A 290 34.67 -36.27 23.40
N ASP A 291 35.17 -36.84 24.49
CA ASP A 291 35.86 -36.13 25.59
C ASP A 291 36.99 -35.24 25.05
N PRO A 292 37.18 -34.04 25.62
CA PRO A 292 38.54 -33.63 25.93
C PRO A 292 38.67 -33.05 27.33
N THR A 293 39.47 -33.73 28.14
CA THR A 293 40.18 -33.16 29.30
C THR A 293 41.07 -32.01 28.85
N GLY A 294 40.72 -30.78 29.22
CA GLY A 294 41.54 -29.58 29.00
C GLY A 294 41.40 -28.59 30.14
N ASP A 295 42.42 -28.56 31.00
CA ASP A 295 42.65 -27.65 32.11
C ASP A 295 42.74 -26.18 31.66
N PRO A 296 42.08 -25.20 32.34
CA PRO A 296 42.47 -23.81 32.26
C PRO A 296 42.86 -23.27 33.64
N THR A 297 44.16 -23.23 33.89
CA THR A 297 44.77 -22.28 34.83
C THR A 297 45.06 -20.98 34.06
N GLY A 298 44.15 -20.01 34.17
CA GLY A 298 44.31 -18.66 33.64
C GLY A 298 43.89 -17.62 34.67
N GLU A 299 44.84 -16.80 35.12
CA GLU A 299 44.71 -15.74 36.12
C GLU A 299 43.72 -14.63 35.69
N PRO A 300 42.99 -13.99 36.63
CA PRO A 300 42.17 -12.83 36.33
C PRO A 300 43.04 -11.57 36.24
N SER A 301 42.85 -10.78 35.18
CA SER A 301 43.39 -9.42 35.05
C SER A 301 42.30 -8.43 35.42
N ASP A 302 42.43 -7.84 36.61
CA ASP A 302 41.59 -6.72 37.08
C ASP A 302 42.01 -5.43 36.36
N GLY A 303 41.16 -4.94 35.46
CA GLY A 303 41.21 -3.59 34.91
C GLY A 303 39.88 -2.87 35.18
N PRO A 304 39.87 -1.67 35.78
CA PRO A 304 38.63 -0.96 36.05
C PRO A 304 38.10 -0.33 34.76
N ALA A 305 36.96 -0.82 34.28
CA ALA A 305 36.17 -0.14 33.24
C ALA A 305 35.39 1.01 33.90
N GLU A 306 35.65 2.23 33.45
CA GLU A 306 34.81 3.40 33.69
C GLU A 306 33.47 3.19 32.95
N GLU A 307 32.41 2.90 33.70
CA GLU A 307 31.03 2.92 33.20
C GLU A 307 30.63 4.39 32.95
N ALA A 308 30.47 4.75 31.68
CA ALA A 308 29.74 5.95 31.28
C ALA A 308 28.23 5.69 31.45
N PRO A 309 27.42 6.66 31.92
CA PRO A 309 25.99 6.47 32.02
C PRO A 309 25.35 6.50 30.62
N ASP A 310 24.87 5.33 30.19
CA ASP A 310 23.93 5.18 29.07
C ASP A 310 22.56 5.72 29.50
N ASP A 311 22.42 7.04 29.58
CA ASP A 311 21.12 7.72 29.63
C ASP A 311 20.60 7.88 28.20
N GLU A 312 20.36 6.75 27.51
CA GLU A 312 19.57 6.75 26.29
C GLU A 312 18.11 6.97 26.69
N PRO A 313 17.46 8.07 26.27
CA PRO A 313 16.07 8.32 26.62
C PRO A 313 15.22 7.28 25.89
N THR A 314 14.89 6.18 26.57
CA THR A 314 13.85 5.27 26.13
C THR A 314 12.53 6.04 26.20
N THR A 315 12.10 6.56 25.05
CA THR A 315 10.73 7.03 24.90
C THR A 315 9.84 5.86 25.29
N PRO A 316 8.96 6.01 26.30
CA PRO A 316 8.10 4.92 26.73
C PRO A 316 7.31 4.44 25.51
N ALA A 317 7.31 3.13 25.29
CA ALA A 317 6.54 2.51 24.22
C ALA A 317 5.10 3.02 24.28
N GLU A 318 4.63 3.63 23.19
CA GLU A 318 3.26 4.11 23.10
C GLU A 318 2.33 2.92 23.32
N GLU A 319 1.40 3.07 24.26
CA GLU A 319 0.42 2.03 24.57
C GLU A 319 -0.55 1.94 23.37
N LEU A 320 -0.44 0.85 22.60
CA LEU A 320 -1.33 0.58 21.48
C LEU A 320 -2.76 0.42 21.99
N LEU A 321 -3.70 1.09 21.34
CA LEU A 321 -5.11 0.99 21.66
C LEU A 321 -5.68 -0.31 21.08
N GLU A 322 -6.58 -0.93 21.85
CA GLU A 322 -7.39 -2.07 21.42
C GLU A 322 -8.77 -1.58 20.96
N LEU A 323 -9.34 -2.27 19.97
CA LEU A 323 -10.71 -1.99 19.54
C LEU A 323 -11.70 -2.36 20.65
N ALA A 324 -12.67 -1.48 20.88
CA ALA A 324 -13.83 -1.80 21.71
C ALA A 324 -14.60 -3.02 21.16
N ASP A 325 -15.33 -3.72 22.05
CA ASP A 325 -16.14 -4.89 21.68
C ASP A 325 -17.23 -4.58 20.62
N ASP A 326 -17.78 -3.38 20.64
CA ASP A 326 -18.71 -2.85 19.64
C ASP A 326 -18.25 -1.44 19.23
N PRO A 327 -17.30 -1.33 18.29
CA PRO A 327 -16.66 -0.06 17.95
C PRO A 327 -17.53 0.84 17.06
N PHE A 328 -18.74 0.42 16.72
CA PHE A 328 -19.54 1.03 15.66
C PHE A 328 -20.61 2.00 16.14
N LEU A 329 -20.96 2.94 15.28
CA LEU A 329 -22.07 3.88 15.45
C LEU A 329 -23.39 3.14 15.74
N THR A 330 -24.20 3.75 16.60
CA THR A 330 -25.56 3.29 16.89
C THR A 330 -26.58 3.98 16.00
N GLU A 331 -27.79 3.43 15.95
CA GLU A 331 -28.94 4.06 15.27
C GLU A 331 -29.22 5.49 15.75
N ALA A 332 -28.86 5.82 17.00
CA ALA A 332 -29.00 7.17 17.53
C ALA A 332 -27.97 8.13 16.92
N ASP A 333 -26.76 7.66 16.66
CA ASP A 333 -25.68 8.47 16.07
C ASP A 333 -25.94 8.75 14.59
N VAL A 334 -26.58 7.79 13.89
CA VAL A 334 -26.97 7.90 12.47
C VAL A 334 -28.44 8.27 12.28
N ALA A 335 -29.13 8.76 13.32
CA ALA A 335 -30.56 9.02 13.25
C ALA A 335 -30.92 10.06 12.18
N ALA A 336 -30.02 11.01 11.93
CA ALA A 336 -30.10 11.99 10.86
C ALA A 336 -28.72 12.31 10.29
N ILE A 337 -28.58 12.22 8.96
CA ILE A 337 -27.40 12.61 8.20
C ILE A 337 -27.85 13.67 7.21
N GLY A 338 -27.65 14.93 7.56
CA GLY A 338 -28.26 16.05 6.83
C GLY A 338 -29.79 15.92 6.79
N THR A 339 -30.36 15.84 5.59
CA THR A 339 -31.81 15.62 5.39
C THR A 339 -32.25 14.16 5.38
N ALA A 340 -31.32 13.19 5.33
CA ALA A 340 -31.65 11.77 5.35
C ALA A 340 -31.87 11.30 6.81
N THR A 341 -32.97 10.59 7.10
CA THR A 341 -33.34 10.24 8.49
C THR A 341 -33.92 8.84 8.60
N GLY A 342 -33.57 8.09 9.64
CA GLY A 342 -34.11 6.74 9.85
C GLY A 342 -33.22 5.63 9.31
N PHE A 343 -31.89 5.80 9.41
CA PHE A 343 -30.94 4.73 9.15
C PHE A 343 -31.12 3.57 10.13
N VAL A 344 -31.04 2.35 9.60
CA VAL A 344 -31.11 1.12 10.38
C VAL A 344 -29.80 0.36 10.21
N ARG A 345 -29.21 -0.09 11.32
CA ARG A 345 -27.98 -0.89 11.33
C ARG A 345 -28.21 -2.23 10.62
N GLN A 346 -27.33 -2.59 9.69
CA GLN A 346 -27.38 -3.82 8.90
C GLN A 346 -26.11 -4.65 9.12
N PRO A 347 -26.07 -5.47 10.18
CA PRO A 347 -24.87 -6.27 10.51
C PRO A 347 -24.55 -7.38 9.49
N GLU A 348 -25.50 -7.73 8.63
CA GLU A 348 -25.33 -8.75 7.58
C GLU A 348 -24.88 -8.16 6.24
N MET A 349 -24.69 -6.84 6.15
CA MET A 349 -24.26 -6.21 4.91
C MET A 349 -22.80 -6.55 4.64
N ASP A 350 -22.53 -7.15 3.48
CA ASP A 350 -21.17 -7.30 2.98
C ASP A 350 -20.69 -5.91 2.55
N VAL A 351 -19.85 -5.30 3.38
CA VAL A 351 -19.31 -3.97 3.12
C VAL A 351 -18.18 -4.12 2.12
N ASP A 352 -18.50 -4.01 0.84
CA ASP A 352 -17.50 -3.94 -0.23
C ASP A 352 -16.87 -2.54 -0.23
N PHE A 353 -15.54 -2.46 -0.15
CA PHE A 353 -14.80 -1.20 -0.29
C PHE A 353 -15.10 -0.50 -1.63
N GLY A 354 -15.47 -1.26 -2.67
CA GLY A 354 -15.93 -0.69 -3.94
C GLY A 354 -17.19 0.18 -3.83
N SER A 355 -17.92 0.12 -2.71
CA SER A 355 -19.06 1.00 -2.44
C SER A 355 -18.70 2.38 -1.87
N ALA A 356 -17.43 2.62 -1.52
CA ALA A 356 -16.93 3.93 -1.09
C ALA A 356 -15.84 4.45 -2.03
N PRO A 357 -16.18 5.37 -2.95
CA PRO A 357 -15.23 5.88 -3.92
C PRO A 357 -14.05 6.59 -3.24
N CYS A 358 -12.83 6.28 -3.69
CA CYS A 358 -11.55 6.81 -3.17
C CYS A 358 -11.19 6.45 -1.72
N LEU A 359 -12.03 5.72 -1.00
CA LEU A 359 -11.66 5.25 0.32
C LEU A 359 -10.64 4.12 0.20
N GLN A 360 -9.48 4.30 0.82
CA GLN A 360 -8.44 3.28 0.84
C GLN A 360 -8.75 2.19 1.87
N ASP A 361 -8.46 0.93 1.53
CA ASP A 361 -8.59 -0.21 2.45
C ASP A 361 -7.47 -0.16 3.50
N PRO A 362 -7.78 -0.06 4.81
CA PRO A 362 -6.78 -0.07 5.86
C PRO A 362 -5.89 -1.33 5.86
N MET A 363 -6.37 -2.45 5.32
CA MET A 363 -5.55 -3.66 5.14
C MET A 363 -4.34 -3.40 4.23
N GLY A 364 -4.45 -2.48 3.27
CA GLY A 364 -3.34 -2.06 2.40
C GLY A 364 -2.24 -1.30 3.16
N PHE A 365 -2.52 -0.84 4.38
CA PHE A 365 -1.58 -0.16 5.28
C PHE A 365 -1.19 -1.04 6.47
N GLY A 366 -1.38 -2.35 6.36
CA GLY A 366 -0.96 -3.31 7.38
C GLY A 366 -1.91 -3.45 8.57
N ALA A 367 -3.18 -3.05 8.44
CA ALA A 367 -4.16 -3.26 9.50
C ALA A 367 -4.22 -4.73 9.95
N VAL A 368 -4.07 -4.94 11.26
CA VAL A 368 -4.15 -6.27 11.87
C VAL A 368 -5.60 -6.75 11.99
N THR A 369 -6.52 -5.80 12.16
CA THR A 369 -7.96 -6.02 12.23
C THR A 369 -8.66 -4.92 11.45
N VAL A 370 -9.60 -5.31 10.58
CA VAL A 370 -10.55 -4.39 9.95
C VAL A 370 -11.95 -4.95 10.12
N ALA A 371 -12.86 -4.09 10.55
CA ALA A 371 -14.27 -4.43 10.70
C ALA A 371 -15.10 -3.34 10.02
N GLY A 372 -16.13 -3.75 9.28
CA GLY A 372 -17.03 -2.86 8.55
C GLY A 372 -18.47 -3.10 8.97
N LEU A 373 -19.28 -2.06 8.89
CA LEU A 373 -20.71 -2.13 9.18
C LEU A 373 -21.50 -1.18 8.28
N GLY A 374 -22.62 -1.68 7.75
CA GLY A 374 -23.52 -0.89 6.92
C GLY A 374 -24.76 -0.40 7.67
N TYR A 375 -25.31 0.71 7.19
CA TYR A 375 -26.59 1.28 7.60
C TYR A 375 -27.38 1.65 6.36
N ASN A 376 -28.64 1.21 6.30
CA ASN A 376 -29.52 1.50 5.17
C ASN A 376 -30.64 2.46 5.57
N HIS A 377 -31.02 3.32 4.63
CA HIS A 377 -32.19 4.17 4.70
C HIS A 377 -33.12 3.88 3.52
N ASP A 378 -34.28 3.25 3.79
CA ASP A 378 -35.49 3.15 2.94
C ASP A 378 -35.31 3.22 1.40
N LEU A 379 -34.22 2.62 0.88
CA LEU A 379 -33.80 2.45 -0.52
C LEU A 379 -32.93 3.54 -1.19
N ASP A 380 -32.72 4.71 -0.59
CA ASP A 380 -32.13 5.86 -1.30
C ASP A 380 -30.79 6.36 -0.76
N ALA A 381 -30.37 5.89 0.41
CA ALA A 381 -29.08 6.21 0.98
C ALA A 381 -28.49 5.05 1.79
N SER A 382 -27.17 4.94 1.76
CA SER A 382 -26.40 4.02 2.58
C SER A 382 -25.28 4.76 3.30
N LEU A 383 -25.00 4.33 4.53
CA LEU A 383 -23.80 4.71 5.26
C LEU A 383 -23.00 3.44 5.53
N TYR A 384 -21.70 3.55 5.42
CA TYR A 384 -20.73 2.53 5.75
C TYR A 384 -19.78 3.11 6.78
N GLU A 385 -19.46 2.32 7.79
CA GLU A 385 -18.43 2.62 8.77
C GLU A 385 -17.39 1.51 8.72
N TRP A 386 -16.12 1.90 8.65
CA TRP A 386 -14.98 1.01 8.81
C TRP A 386 -14.17 1.42 10.02
N VAL A 387 -13.66 0.41 10.70
CA VAL A 387 -12.73 0.56 11.81
C VAL A 387 -11.55 -0.34 11.54
N GLY A 388 -10.35 0.22 11.57
CA GLY A 388 -9.08 -0.47 11.40
C GLY A 388 -8.21 -0.32 12.64
N GLN A 389 -7.59 -1.42 13.08
CA GLN A 389 -6.49 -1.41 14.04
C GLN A 389 -5.19 -1.65 13.29
N LEU A 390 -4.27 -0.69 13.38
CA LEU A 390 -2.95 -0.72 12.78
C LEU A 390 -1.90 -1.19 13.80
N PRO A 391 -0.73 -1.67 13.34
CA PRO A 391 0.35 -2.10 14.22
C PRO A 391 0.91 -0.97 15.10
N ASP A 392 0.82 0.27 14.63
CA ASP A 392 1.35 1.46 15.29
C ASP A 392 0.64 2.74 14.80
N ALA A 393 0.94 3.86 15.48
CA ALA A 393 0.37 5.17 15.19
C ALA A 393 0.81 5.73 13.83
N ASP A 394 2.03 5.42 13.39
CA ASP A 394 2.57 5.88 12.11
C ASP A 394 1.84 5.23 10.93
N SER A 395 1.57 3.93 11.00
CA SER A 395 0.78 3.20 10.00
C SER A 395 -0.65 3.74 9.95
N ALA A 396 -1.24 4.05 11.10
CA ALA A 396 -2.56 4.68 11.17
C ALA A 396 -2.56 6.10 10.57
N PHE A 397 -1.50 6.87 10.80
CA PHE A 397 -1.32 8.20 10.22
C PHE A 397 -1.22 8.13 8.69
N GLN A 398 -0.50 7.14 8.15
CA GLN A 398 -0.41 6.93 6.70
C GLN A 398 -1.77 6.73 6.04
N VAL A 399 -2.71 6.05 6.73
CA VAL A 399 -4.09 5.91 6.21
C VAL A 399 -4.76 7.27 6.08
N VAL A 400 -4.70 8.15 7.09
CA VAL A 400 -5.33 9.49 7.01
C VAL A 400 -4.59 10.37 6.00
N ALA A 401 -3.26 10.35 6.00
CA ALA A 401 -2.42 11.11 5.07
C ALA A 401 -2.74 10.79 3.61
N ALA A 402 -2.95 9.51 3.28
CA ALA A 402 -3.34 9.07 1.93
C ALA A 402 -4.66 9.68 1.43
N HIS A 403 -5.50 10.21 2.33
CA HIS A 403 -6.76 10.88 1.98
C HIS A 403 -6.65 12.42 1.97
N THR A 404 -5.46 12.97 2.17
CA THR A 404 -5.19 14.41 2.01
C THR A 404 -4.83 14.78 0.56
N SER A 405 -4.50 13.78 -0.26
CA SER A 405 -4.25 13.92 -1.69
C SER A 405 -5.08 12.87 -2.44
N LEU A 406 -6.09 13.31 -3.18
CA LEU A 406 -7.01 12.42 -3.89
C LEU A 406 -6.83 12.53 -5.41
N PRO A 407 -7.10 11.44 -6.16
CA PRO A 407 -7.10 11.50 -7.62
C PRO A 407 -8.25 12.36 -8.16
N ASP A 408 -8.14 12.79 -9.42
CA ASP A 408 -9.19 13.55 -10.10
C ASP A 408 -10.50 12.74 -10.26
N VAL A 409 -10.38 11.40 -10.29
CA VAL A 409 -11.49 10.45 -10.37
C VAL A 409 -11.25 9.24 -9.47
N CYS A 410 -12.32 8.75 -8.84
CA CYS A 410 -12.37 7.58 -7.98
C CYS A 410 -12.89 6.36 -8.75
N GLY A 411 -11.96 5.52 -9.23
CA GLY A 411 -12.29 4.29 -9.95
C GLY A 411 -12.75 4.52 -11.39
N GLU A 412 -13.49 3.55 -11.93
CA GLU A 412 -14.05 3.66 -13.28
C GLU A 412 -15.27 4.59 -13.28
N VAL A 413 -15.27 5.58 -14.16
CA VAL A 413 -16.41 6.47 -14.39
C VAL A 413 -17.14 6.02 -15.64
N ASP A 414 -18.43 5.71 -15.50
CA ASP A 414 -19.28 5.34 -16.63
C ASP A 414 -19.25 6.44 -17.70
N ALA A 415 -19.25 6.04 -18.98
CA ALA A 415 -19.14 6.97 -20.11
C ALA A 415 -20.29 8.00 -20.19
N ASP A 416 -21.40 7.75 -19.50
CA ASP A 416 -22.56 8.63 -19.39
C ASP A 416 -22.58 9.44 -18.08
N ARG A 417 -21.46 9.49 -17.35
CA ARG A 417 -21.30 10.27 -16.12
C ARG A 417 -20.01 11.10 -16.14
N GLU A 418 -20.06 12.22 -15.46
CA GLU A 418 -18.90 13.05 -15.13
C GLU A 418 -18.73 13.02 -13.61
N GLN A 419 -17.56 12.62 -13.14
CA GLN A 419 -17.24 12.56 -11.72
C GLN A 419 -16.37 13.76 -11.32
N THR A 420 -16.61 14.30 -10.14
CA THR A 420 -15.80 15.35 -9.52
C THR A 420 -15.46 14.93 -8.10
N VAL A 421 -14.17 14.89 -7.79
CA VAL A 421 -13.66 14.66 -6.44
C VAL A 421 -13.43 16.02 -5.79
N GLY A 422 -14.07 16.23 -4.64
CA GLY A 422 -13.91 17.45 -3.84
C GLY A 422 -12.54 17.49 -3.16
N GLU A 423 -12.03 18.70 -2.95
CA GLU A 423 -10.78 18.92 -2.22
C GLU A 423 -10.91 18.37 -0.79
N PRO A 424 -9.95 17.56 -0.31
CA PRO A 424 -9.93 17.12 1.09
C PRO A 424 -9.84 18.29 2.06
N VAL A 425 -10.68 18.27 3.09
CA VAL A 425 -10.73 19.29 4.14
C VAL A 425 -10.36 18.65 5.47
N ALA A 426 -9.32 19.18 6.12
CA ALA A 426 -9.02 18.82 7.50
C ALA A 426 -10.16 19.25 8.42
N VAL A 427 -10.62 18.35 9.29
CA VAL A 427 -11.72 18.59 10.22
C VAL A 427 -11.30 18.33 11.66
N GLU A 428 -11.78 19.15 12.58
CA GLU A 428 -11.48 19.03 14.01
C GLU A 428 -12.47 18.05 14.66
N VAL A 429 -12.02 16.83 14.95
CA VAL A 429 -12.83 15.78 15.56
C VAL A 429 -12.42 15.59 17.02
N GLU A 430 -13.37 15.70 17.94
CA GLU A 430 -13.09 15.52 19.38
C GLU A 430 -12.57 14.10 19.66
N GLY A 431 -11.37 14.00 20.21
CA GLY A 431 -10.72 12.73 20.56
C GLY A 431 -9.89 12.11 19.44
N ALA A 432 -9.88 12.70 18.24
CA ALA A 432 -8.99 12.27 17.15
C ALA A 432 -7.67 13.05 17.19
N ASP A 433 -6.60 12.41 16.72
CA ASP A 433 -5.30 13.06 16.50
C ASP A 433 -5.33 13.88 15.21
N ASP A 434 -5.98 13.35 14.17
CA ASP A 434 -6.17 13.97 12.86
C ASP A 434 -7.42 13.39 12.18
N ALA A 435 -8.03 14.21 11.33
CA ALA A 435 -9.19 13.81 10.53
C ALA A 435 -9.33 14.65 9.25
N VAL A 436 -9.85 14.02 8.20
CA VAL A 436 -10.07 14.61 6.88
C VAL A 436 -11.42 14.18 6.32
N ALA A 437 -12.10 15.08 5.61
CA ALA A 437 -13.37 14.80 4.95
C ALA A 437 -13.38 15.37 3.53
N TRP A 438 -14.07 14.67 2.62
CA TRP A 438 -14.20 15.08 1.21
C TRP A 438 -15.48 14.51 0.61
N THR A 439 -15.75 14.88 -0.64
CA THR A 439 -16.95 14.44 -1.36
C THR A 439 -16.58 13.92 -2.74
N VAL A 440 -17.42 13.06 -3.30
CA VAL A 440 -17.38 12.64 -4.70
C VAL A 440 -18.76 12.84 -5.30
N GLU A 441 -18.86 13.67 -6.31
CA GLU A 441 -20.10 13.89 -7.05
C GLU A 441 -20.02 13.21 -8.40
N SER A 442 -21.08 12.52 -8.81
CA SER A 442 -21.18 11.95 -10.16
C SER A 442 -22.47 12.40 -10.83
N VAL A 443 -22.31 13.30 -11.80
CA VAL A 443 -23.39 13.96 -12.52
C VAL A 443 -23.61 13.24 -13.85
N PRO A 444 -24.85 12.94 -14.24
CA PRO A 444 -25.14 12.38 -15.56
C PRO A 444 -24.74 13.35 -16.68
N THR A 445 -24.19 12.83 -17.77
CA THR A 445 -23.90 13.63 -18.97
C THR A 445 -25.19 14.00 -19.69
N ALA A 446 -25.08 14.89 -20.69
CA ALA A 446 -26.20 15.26 -21.55
C ALA A 446 -26.84 14.08 -22.30
N ASP A 447 -26.13 12.96 -22.45
CA ASP A 447 -26.61 11.75 -23.12
C ASP A 447 -27.43 10.84 -22.18
N ASN A 448 -27.41 11.07 -20.86
CA ASN A 448 -28.25 10.39 -19.88
C ASN A 448 -29.04 11.35 -18.96
N PRO A 449 -29.95 12.17 -19.53
CA PRO A 449 -30.70 13.19 -18.76
C PRO A 449 -31.75 12.60 -17.80
N GLY A 450 -31.93 11.29 -17.77
CA GLY A 450 -32.92 10.61 -16.93
C GLY A 450 -32.39 10.16 -15.57
N SER A 451 -31.08 10.21 -15.36
CA SER A 451 -30.45 9.82 -14.10
C SER A 451 -30.36 11.01 -13.14
N GLU A 452 -30.34 10.74 -11.84
CA GLU A 452 -30.08 11.76 -10.81
C GLU A 452 -28.57 11.80 -10.50
N THR A 453 -28.10 12.95 -10.03
CA THR A 453 -26.73 13.09 -9.48
C THR A 453 -26.58 12.15 -8.29
N SER A 454 -25.52 11.34 -8.29
CA SER A 454 -25.13 10.58 -7.11
C SER A 454 -24.08 11.35 -6.33
N PHE A 455 -24.16 11.25 -5.02
CA PHE A 455 -23.25 11.90 -4.07
C PHE A 455 -22.65 10.84 -3.17
N ALA A 456 -21.35 10.92 -2.95
CA ALA A 456 -20.65 10.23 -1.89
C ALA A 456 -19.96 11.24 -0.96
N GLY A 457 -20.17 11.10 0.33
CA GLY A 457 -19.48 11.88 1.36
C GLY A 457 -18.58 10.96 2.15
N LEU A 458 -17.31 11.33 2.33
CA LEU A 458 -16.33 10.52 3.02
C LEU A 458 -15.67 11.30 4.17
N GLY A 459 -15.32 10.59 5.23
CA GLY A 459 -14.56 11.13 6.35
C GLY A 459 -13.71 10.05 6.98
N VAL A 460 -12.47 10.38 7.34
CA VAL A 460 -11.52 9.48 8.00
C VAL A 460 -10.92 10.21 9.20
N ALA A 461 -10.80 9.51 10.33
CA ALA A 461 -10.16 10.01 11.54
C ALA A 461 -9.24 8.95 12.14
N ARG A 462 -8.19 9.40 12.82
CA ARG A 462 -7.26 8.55 13.56
C ARG A 462 -7.27 8.86 15.05
N VAL A 463 -7.10 7.83 15.86
CA VAL A 463 -6.80 7.92 17.30
C VAL A 463 -5.77 6.86 17.67
N GLY A 464 -4.55 7.29 17.99
CA GLY A 464 -3.41 6.39 18.19
C GLY A 464 -3.15 5.53 16.96
N ASN A 465 -3.19 4.21 17.14
CA ASN A 465 -3.07 3.19 16.10
C ASN A 465 -4.42 2.74 15.51
N LEU A 466 -5.52 3.43 15.81
CA LEU A 466 -6.86 3.10 15.31
C LEU A 466 -7.28 4.11 14.25
N VAL A 467 -7.92 3.63 13.19
CA VAL A 467 -8.51 4.46 12.13
C VAL A 467 -9.99 4.16 12.05
N VAL A 468 -10.79 5.21 11.86
CA VAL A 468 -12.21 5.14 11.59
C VAL A 468 -12.50 5.86 10.29
N ALA A 469 -13.28 5.23 9.42
CA ALA A 469 -13.78 5.85 8.21
C ALA A 469 -15.30 5.75 8.15
N VAL A 470 -15.95 6.81 7.71
CA VAL A 470 -17.36 6.83 7.35
C VAL A 470 -17.51 7.19 5.87
N ALA A 471 -18.29 6.41 5.13
CA ALA A 471 -18.68 6.76 3.77
C ALA A 471 -20.20 6.73 3.64
N PHE A 472 -20.73 7.79 3.08
CA PHE A 472 -22.14 7.98 2.84
C PHE A 472 -22.37 8.00 1.34
N ASN A 473 -23.42 7.34 0.87
CA ASN A 473 -23.85 7.36 -0.53
C ASN A 473 -25.33 7.67 -0.62
N ALA A 474 -25.73 8.58 -1.52
CA ALA A 474 -27.13 8.86 -1.82
C ALA A 474 -27.33 9.43 -3.22
N MET A 475 -28.60 9.55 -3.63
CA MET A 475 -28.98 10.44 -4.72
C MET A 475 -29.06 11.89 -4.20
N GLY A 476 -28.20 12.74 -4.74
CA GLY A 476 -28.02 14.13 -4.30
C GLY A 476 -27.29 14.26 -2.96
N ASP A 477 -26.81 15.46 -2.68
CA ASP A 477 -26.12 15.78 -1.42
C ASP A 477 -27.14 16.13 -0.31
N PRO A 478 -27.31 15.28 0.72
CA PRO A 478 -28.24 15.56 1.81
C PRO A 478 -27.67 16.58 2.83
N SER A 479 -26.38 16.88 2.77
CA SER A 479 -25.73 17.86 3.67
C SER A 479 -26.01 19.31 3.24
N GLY A 480 -26.44 19.53 2.00
CA GLY A 480 -26.65 20.86 1.44
C GLY A 480 -25.35 21.63 1.21
N GLY A 481 -24.27 20.91 0.91
CA GLY A 481 -22.93 21.44 0.63
C GLY A 481 -22.01 21.52 1.84
N ASP A 482 -22.42 21.02 3.01
CA ASP A 482 -21.64 21.04 4.26
C ASP A 482 -21.32 19.63 4.76
N TRP A 483 -20.84 18.78 3.84
CA TRP A 483 -20.43 17.44 4.21
C TRP A 483 -19.35 17.41 5.30
N PRO A 484 -18.30 18.28 5.30
CA PRO A 484 -17.33 18.33 6.38
C PRO A 484 -17.97 18.51 7.77
N GLY A 485 -18.96 19.41 7.90
CA GLY A 485 -19.69 19.59 9.16
C GLY A 485 -20.48 18.35 9.60
N VAL A 486 -21.09 17.62 8.66
CA VAL A 486 -21.78 16.34 8.94
C VAL A 486 -20.78 15.25 9.33
N ALA A 487 -19.68 15.12 8.59
CA ALA A 487 -18.63 14.13 8.85
C ALA A 487 -17.98 14.32 10.22
N THR A 488 -17.73 15.57 10.66
CA THR A 488 -17.18 15.85 12.00
C THR A 488 -18.02 15.22 13.11
N GLY A 489 -19.35 15.34 13.05
CA GLY A 489 -20.24 14.79 14.07
C GLY A 489 -20.27 13.25 14.09
N LEU A 490 -20.26 12.64 12.90
CA LEU A 490 -20.20 11.18 12.75
C LEU A 490 -18.86 10.63 13.25
N LEU A 491 -17.75 11.22 12.82
CA LEU A 491 -16.40 10.82 13.21
C LEU A 491 -16.17 10.98 14.71
N ALA A 492 -16.65 12.07 15.33
CA ALA A 492 -16.52 12.25 16.79
C ALA A 492 -17.26 11.15 17.56
N SER A 493 -18.45 10.77 17.09
CA SER A 493 -19.22 9.69 17.70
C SER A 493 -18.54 8.33 17.53
N ALA A 494 -17.93 8.09 16.36
CA ALA A 494 -17.26 6.83 16.07
C ALA A 494 -15.91 6.70 16.81
N VAL A 495 -15.10 7.76 16.84
CA VAL A 495 -13.84 7.82 17.61
C VAL A 495 -14.09 7.55 19.09
N ALA A 496 -15.13 8.16 19.68
CA ALA A 496 -15.50 7.93 21.07
C ALA A 496 -15.91 6.47 21.37
N ARG A 497 -16.31 5.70 20.35
CA ARG A 497 -16.71 4.28 20.50
C ARG A 497 -15.55 3.33 20.28
N VAL A 498 -14.64 3.68 19.38
CA VAL A 498 -13.51 2.84 19.00
C VAL A 498 -12.50 2.67 20.13
N ALA A 499 -12.24 3.73 20.89
CA ALA A 499 -11.21 3.74 21.93
C ALA A 499 -11.67 3.26 23.34
N GLY A 500 -12.97 3.01 23.55
CA GLY A 500 -13.52 2.35 24.76
C GLY A 500 -13.53 3.15 26.07
#